data_AF-A0AAD6A6I3-F1
#
_entry.id   AF-A0AAD6A6I3-F1
#
_cell.length_a   1.000
_cell.length_b   1.000
_cell.length_c   1.000
_cell.angle_alpha   90.00
_cell.angle_beta   90.00
_cell.angle_gamma   90.00
#
_symmetry.space_group_name_H-M   'P 1'
#
loop_
_entity.id
_entity.type
_entity.pdbx_description
1 polymer ?
#
loop_
_entity_poly.entity_id
_entity_poly.type
_entity_poly.pdbx_seq_one_letter_code
_entity_poly.pdbx_strand_id
1 'polypeptide(L)'
;ALIKFKSYLYFEEKDYVDKAEKSLKSMSHSKMVFFKNGVSQGVAFENLFEGMYFPAISLYKSCTVSVNFGPNFKHPPKDLKYQPMSDMGWGAVTEHTLADMLYHVETDVDGRRSPPWEG
;
A
#
# COMPACT_ATOMS: atom_id res chain seq x y z
N ALA A 1 -15.20 -10.30 9.27
CA ALA A 1 -16.57 -10.86 9.43
C ALA A 1 -17.40 -10.52 8.21
N LEU A 2 -18.29 -11.41 7.75
CA LEU A 2 -19.17 -11.13 6.61
C LEU A 2 -20.45 -10.42 7.09
N ILE A 3 -20.78 -9.28 6.50
CA ILE A 3 -21.99 -8.50 6.84
C ILE A 3 -22.85 -8.24 5.60
N LYS A 4 -24.17 -8.11 5.81
CA LYS A 4 -25.12 -7.72 4.76
C LYS A 4 -25.61 -6.29 4.99
N PHE A 5 -25.37 -5.40 4.03
CA PHE A 5 -25.80 -4.00 4.09
C PHE A 5 -26.40 -3.56 2.76
N LYS A 6 -27.62 -2.97 2.79
CA LYS A 6 -28.37 -2.53 1.60
C LYS A 6 -28.43 -3.58 0.47
N SER A 7 -28.64 -4.85 0.83
CA SER A 7 -28.67 -6.01 -0.08
C SER A 7 -27.33 -6.43 -0.71
N TYR A 8 -26.21 -5.82 -0.31
CA TYR A 8 -24.86 -6.23 -0.69
C TYR A 8 -24.13 -6.90 0.48
N LEU A 9 -23.13 -7.72 0.16
CA LEU A 9 -22.26 -8.39 1.14
C LEU A 9 -20.92 -7.65 1.22
N TYR A 10 -20.40 -7.47 2.43
CA TYR A 10 -19.12 -6.82 2.69
C TYR A 10 -18.32 -7.62 3.71
N PHE A 11 -17.00 -7.58 3.60
CA PHE A 11 -16.09 -8.06 4.63
C PHE A 11 -15.70 -6.91 5.54
N GLU A 12 -15.81 -7.15 6.85
CA GLU A 12 -15.31 -6.26 7.90
C GLU A 12 -13.99 -6.81 8.44
N GLU A 13 -12.95 -5.99 8.37
CA GLU A 13 -11.65 -6.24 8.97
C GLU A 13 -11.42 -5.28 10.13
N LYS A 14 -10.72 -5.73 11.17
CA LYS A 14 -10.40 -4.90 12.33
C LYS A 14 -9.09 -4.17 12.06
N ASP A 15 -9.14 -2.84 12.01
CA ASP A 15 -7.93 -2.03 12.03
C ASP A 15 -7.36 -1.90 13.44
N TYR A 16 -6.02 -1.96 13.55
CA TYR A 16 -5.29 -1.83 14.81
C TYR A 16 -4.50 -0.52 14.90
N VAL A 17 -5.15 0.60 14.55
CA VAL A 17 -4.53 1.93 14.43
C VAL A 17 -3.77 2.33 15.70
N ASP A 18 -4.39 2.22 16.88
CA ASP A 18 -3.77 2.62 18.16
C ASP A 18 -2.50 1.83 18.50
N LYS A 19 -2.42 0.57 18.05
CA LYS A 19 -1.22 -0.27 18.25
C LYS A 19 -0.13 0.10 17.26
N ALA A 20 -0.50 0.40 16.02
CA ALA A 20 0.43 0.85 14.99
C ALA A 20 1.09 2.18 15.40
N GLU A 21 0.32 3.16 15.86
CA GLU A 21 0.85 4.46 16.31
C GLU A 21 1.86 4.33 17.46
N LYS A 22 1.58 3.46 18.43
CA LYS A 22 2.46 3.24 19.59
C LYS A 22 3.75 2.47 19.26
N SER A 23 3.81 1.83 18.09
CA SER A 23 4.95 0.99 17.68
C SER A 23 5.74 1.58 16.52
N LEU A 24 5.50 2.85 16.16
CA LEU A 24 6.21 3.55 15.10
C LEU A 24 7.71 3.59 15.36
N LYS A 25 8.47 2.89 14.51
CA LYS A 25 9.93 2.91 14.48
C LYS A 25 10.37 3.61 13.21
N SER A 26 11.38 4.47 13.31
CA SER A 26 11.93 5.08 12.11
C SER A 26 12.69 4.04 11.28
N MET A 27 12.45 4.02 9.98
CA MET A 27 13.14 3.18 9.02
C MET A 27 14.24 4.00 8.34
N SER A 28 15.49 3.74 8.70
CA SER A 28 16.65 4.43 8.13
C SER A 28 16.74 4.24 6.61
N HIS A 29 17.25 5.24 5.91
CA HIS A 29 17.40 5.27 4.44
C HIS A 29 16.09 5.31 3.63
N SER A 30 14.92 5.41 4.29
CA SER A 30 13.65 5.71 3.62
C SER A 30 13.56 7.21 3.29
N LYS A 31 12.93 7.55 2.17
CA LYS A 31 12.72 8.95 1.76
C LYS A 31 11.49 9.12 0.87
N MET A 32 10.89 10.31 0.92
CA MET A 32 9.86 10.77 -0.01
C MET A 32 10.39 11.94 -0.82
N VAL A 33 10.30 11.87 -2.16
CA VAL A 33 10.85 12.87 -3.08
C VAL A 33 9.72 13.47 -3.92
N PHE A 34 9.69 14.79 -4.05
CA PHE A 34 8.71 15.47 -4.90
C PHE A 34 9.27 15.81 -6.27
N PHE A 35 8.40 15.76 -7.27
CA PHE A 35 8.73 16.09 -8.65
C PHE A 35 7.72 17.09 -9.20
N LYS A 36 8.21 18.06 -9.97
CA LYS A 36 7.39 18.97 -10.77
C LYS A 36 7.73 18.76 -12.24
N ASN A 37 6.80 18.18 -13.00
CA ASN A 37 6.98 17.86 -14.42
C ASN A 37 8.27 17.08 -14.74
N GLY A 38 8.61 16.10 -13.90
CA GLY A 38 9.82 15.27 -14.06
C GLY A 38 11.09 15.85 -13.44
N VAL A 39 11.08 17.10 -12.98
CA VAL A 39 12.23 17.72 -12.29
C VAL A 39 12.10 17.52 -10.78
N SER A 40 13.10 16.89 -10.17
CA SER A 40 13.17 16.71 -8.72
C SER A 40 13.12 18.07 -8.00
N GLN A 41 12.26 18.18 -7.00
CA GLN A 41 12.15 19.33 -6.10
C GLN A 41 12.91 19.10 -4.79
N GLY A 42 13.65 17.98 -4.69
CA GLY A 42 14.36 17.57 -3.49
C GLY A 42 13.58 16.58 -2.63
N VAL A 43 14.20 16.20 -1.53
CA VAL A 43 13.64 15.27 -0.55
C VAL A 43 12.66 16.03 0.34
N ALA A 44 11.41 15.55 0.38
CA ALA A 44 10.36 16.12 1.22
C ALA A 44 10.47 15.59 2.66
N PHE A 45 10.76 14.29 2.82
CA PHE A 45 10.91 13.63 4.11
C PHE A 45 11.96 12.52 4.03
N GLU A 46 12.68 12.30 5.12
CA GLU A 46 13.65 11.23 5.31
C GLU A 46 13.34 10.46 6.60
N ASN A 47 13.76 9.19 6.66
CA ASN A 47 13.63 8.34 7.84
C ASN A 47 12.17 8.20 8.31
N LEU A 48 11.27 7.90 7.36
CA LEU A 48 9.85 7.64 7.59
C LEU A 48 9.65 6.53 8.61
N PHE A 49 8.50 6.55 9.28
CA PHE A 49 8.15 5.46 10.18
C PHE A 49 7.86 4.17 9.40
N GLU A 50 8.13 3.03 10.01
CA GLU A 50 7.78 1.72 9.48
C GLU A 50 6.25 1.56 9.45
N GLY A 51 5.73 1.14 8.30
CA GLY A 51 4.31 0.95 8.10
C GLY A 51 3.93 0.93 6.61
N MET A 52 2.66 0.62 6.34
CA MET A 52 2.08 0.71 5.01
C MET A 52 1.63 2.15 4.74
N TYR A 53 2.04 2.70 3.60
CA TYR A 53 1.65 4.05 3.18
C TYR A 53 0.79 3.98 1.92
N PHE A 54 -0.34 4.70 1.95
CA PHE A 54 -1.24 4.84 0.82
C PHE A 54 -1.20 6.30 0.34
N PRO A 55 -1.22 6.56 -0.98
CA PRO A 55 -1.32 7.93 -1.47
C PRO A 55 -2.66 8.52 -1.05
N ALA A 56 -2.62 9.72 -0.48
CA ALA A 56 -3.81 10.43 -0.05
C ALA A 56 -3.88 11.79 -0.74
N ILE A 57 -5.10 12.24 -1.00
CA ILE A 57 -5.37 13.56 -1.56
C ILE A 57 -6.41 14.22 -0.67
N SER A 58 -6.05 15.39 -0.16
CA SER A 58 -6.97 16.25 0.56
C SER A 58 -7.42 17.40 -0.34
N LEU A 59 -8.71 17.70 -0.33
CA LEU A 59 -9.31 18.76 -1.13
C LEU A 59 -9.80 19.88 -0.21
N TYR A 60 -9.60 21.12 -0.65
CA TYR A 60 -10.10 22.30 0.05
C TYR A 60 -10.92 23.17 -0.91
N LYS A 61 -12.18 23.47 -0.52
CA LYS A 61 -13.15 24.22 -1.35
C LYS A 61 -13.35 23.56 -2.73
N SER A 62 -13.57 24.35 -3.78
CA SER A 62 -13.89 23.92 -5.14
C SER A 62 -12.66 23.52 -5.96
N CYS A 63 -11.73 22.74 -5.39
CA CYS A 63 -10.57 22.21 -6.11
C CYS A 63 -10.94 20.94 -6.89
N THR A 64 -10.47 20.85 -8.13
CA THR A 64 -10.58 19.64 -8.96
C THR A 64 -9.18 19.13 -9.26
N VAL A 65 -8.93 17.85 -8.99
CA VAL A 65 -7.66 17.18 -9.26
C VAL A 65 -7.94 15.85 -9.93
N SER A 66 -7.00 15.43 -10.77
CA SER A 66 -7.01 14.11 -11.41
C SER A 66 -5.67 13.43 -11.13
N VAL A 67 -5.72 12.12 -10.95
CA VAL A 67 -4.57 11.32 -10.55
C VAL A 67 -4.28 10.31 -11.65
N ASN A 68 -3.01 10.15 -11.98
CA ASN A 68 -2.54 9.13 -12.89
C ASN A 68 -1.60 8.18 -12.12
N PHE A 69 -2.06 6.95 -11.89
CA PHE A 69 -1.33 5.90 -11.19
C PHE A 69 -0.39 5.09 -12.11
N GLY A 70 -0.22 5.54 -13.36
CA GLY A 70 0.58 4.87 -14.38
C GLY A 70 -0.23 3.87 -15.21
N PRO A 71 0.44 3.08 -16.07
CA PRO A 71 1.90 3.08 -16.29
C PRO A 71 2.38 4.26 -17.15
N ASN A 72 1.47 4.95 -17.84
CA ASN A 72 1.78 5.99 -18.81
C ASN A 72 1.92 7.36 -18.15
N PHE A 73 3.12 7.68 -17.64
CA PHE A 73 3.42 9.00 -17.09
C PHE A 73 3.84 9.99 -18.16
N LYS A 74 3.42 11.26 -18.02
CA LYS A 74 3.87 12.35 -18.89
C LYS A 74 5.38 12.63 -18.72
N HIS A 75 5.87 12.50 -17.49
CA HIS A 75 7.27 12.74 -17.14
C HIS A 75 7.76 11.67 -16.14
N PRO A 76 8.12 10.46 -16.61
CA PRO A 76 8.61 9.41 -15.75
C PRO A 76 9.97 9.76 -15.12
N PRO A 77 10.27 9.30 -13.88
CA PRO A 77 11.60 9.41 -13.30
C PRO A 77 12.66 8.70 -14.17
N LYS A 78 13.82 9.33 -14.35
CA LYS A 78 14.92 8.79 -15.17
C LYS A 78 15.97 8.03 -14.36
N ASP A 79 16.28 8.56 -13.18
CA ASP A 79 17.43 8.11 -12.38
C ASP A 79 17.02 7.23 -11.17
N LEU A 80 15.81 6.68 -11.20
CA LEU A 80 15.24 5.91 -10.11
C LEU A 80 14.60 4.64 -10.64
N LYS A 81 14.88 3.51 -9.98
CA LYS A 81 14.07 2.30 -10.12
C LYS A 81 12.74 2.55 -9.41
N TYR A 82 11.63 2.41 -10.12
CA TYR A 82 10.29 2.61 -9.56
C TYR A 82 9.31 1.59 -10.16
N GLN A 83 8.21 1.38 -9.47
CA GLN A 83 7.04 0.64 -9.98
C GLN A 83 5.83 1.57 -9.94
N PRO A 84 5.02 1.64 -11.01
CA PRO A 84 3.80 2.41 -11.00
C PRO A 84 2.78 1.76 -10.05
N MET A 85 1.87 2.57 -9.51
CA MET A 85 0.84 2.07 -8.62
C MET A 85 -0.20 1.19 -9.33
N SER A 86 -0.37 1.36 -10.64
CA SER A 86 -1.16 0.45 -11.47
C SER A 86 -0.66 -1.00 -11.41
N ASP A 87 0.64 -1.24 -11.18
CA ASP A 87 1.19 -2.59 -11.03
C ASP A 87 0.83 -3.22 -9.67
N MET A 88 0.63 -2.40 -8.63
CA MET A 88 0.23 -2.90 -7.29
C MET A 88 -1.16 -3.54 -7.31
N GLY A 89 -2.05 -3.20 -8.26
CA GLY A 89 -3.40 -3.74 -8.31
C GLY A 89 -3.42 -5.28 -8.35
N TRP A 90 -2.65 -5.87 -9.27
CA TRP A 90 -2.56 -7.34 -9.37
C TRP A 90 -1.78 -7.96 -8.21
N GLY A 91 -0.75 -7.28 -7.71
CA GLY A 91 0.01 -7.71 -6.54
C GLY A 91 -0.88 -7.85 -5.32
N ALA A 92 -1.65 -6.80 -5.01
CA ALA A 92 -2.59 -6.80 -3.90
C ALA A 92 -3.67 -7.87 -4.06
N VAL A 93 -4.26 -8.03 -5.26
CA VAL A 93 -5.22 -9.10 -5.52
C VAL A 93 -4.60 -10.47 -5.24
N THR A 94 -3.38 -10.71 -5.71
CA THR A 94 -2.69 -11.99 -5.50
C THR A 94 -2.41 -12.23 -4.02
N GLU A 95 -1.90 -11.21 -3.32
CA GLU A 95 -1.57 -11.28 -1.89
C GLU A 95 -2.82 -11.55 -1.04
N HIS A 96 -3.91 -10.80 -1.26
CA HIS A 96 -5.17 -11.02 -0.55
C HIS A 96 -5.77 -12.40 -0.85
N THR A 97 -5.75 -12.84 -2.11
CA THR A 97 -6.27 -14.17 -2.48
C THR A 97 -5.45 -15.28 -1.80
N LEU A 98 -4.13 -15.14 -1.73
CA LEU A 98 -3.27 -16.09 -1.03
C LEU A 98 -3.49 -16.06 0.48
N ALA A 99 -3.69 -14.87 1.06
CA ALA A 99 -4.02 -14.72 2.48
C ALA A 99 -5.33 -15.44 2.82
N ASP A 100 -6.36 -15.29 1.99
CA ASP A 100 -7.65 -15.98 2.15
C ASP A 100 -7.49 -17.51 2.05
N MET A 101 -6.75 -17.99 1.04
CA MET A 101 -6.46 -19.42 0.89
C MET A 101 -5.75 -19.97 2.13
N LEU A 102 -4.72 -19.27 2.61
CA LEU A 102 -3.96 -19.67 3.80
C LEU A 102 -4.85 -19.68 5.04
N TYR A 103 -5.66 -18.65 5.25
CA TYR A 103 -6.58 -18.57 6.38
C TYR A 103 -7.56 -19.76 6.43
N HIS A 104 -8.13 -20.12 5.29
CA HIS A 104 -9.02 -21.28 5.20
C HIS A 104 -8.29 -22.61 5.45
N VAL A 105 -7.10 -22.80 4.87
CA VAL A 105 -6.30 -24.01 5.09
C VAL A 105 -5.88 -24.15 6.55
N GLU A 106 -5.43 -23.06 7.19
CA GLU A 106 -5.04 -23.05 8.61
C GLU A 106 -6.22 -23.36 9.55
N THR A 107 -7.45 -23.04 9.14
CA THR A 107 -8.65 -23.36 9.91
C THR A 107 -9.04 -24.84 9.77
N ASP A 108 -8.76 -25.46 8.62
CA ASP A 108 -9.20 -26.82 8.30
C ASP A 108 -8.12 -27.91 8.52
N VAL A 109 -6.83 -27.57 8.45
CA VAL A 109 -5.71 -28.53 8.49
C VAL A 109 -4.53 -28.01 9.32
N ASP A 110 -4.02 -28.84 10.23
CA ASP A 110 -2.86 -28.51 11.06
C ASP A 110 -1.52 -28.75 10.33
N GLY A 111 -0.56 -27.81 10.47
CA GLY A 111 0.80 -27.94 9.94
C GLY A 111 1.18 -27.00 8.78
N ARG A 112 1.42 -25.72 9.08
CA ARG A 112 1.97 -24.74 8.11
C ARG A 112 3.40 -25.08 7.70
N ARG A 113 3.69 -25.03 6.40
CA ARG A 113 5.05 -25.06 5.85
C ARG A 113 5.23 -23.92 4.86
N SER A 114 6.12 -22.99 5.20
CA SER A 114 6.56 -21.93 4.28
C SER A 114 7.83 -22.40 3.57
N PRO A 115 8.06 -22.02 2.29
CA PRO A 115 9.37 -22.20 1.66
C PRO A 115 10.46 -21.45 2.45
N PRO A 116 11.75 -21.79 2.25
CA PRO A 116 12.86 -21.09 2.87
C PRO A 116 12.80 -19.59 2.58
N TRP A 117 12.98 -18.77 3.61
CA TRP A 117 13.07 -17.32 3.46
C TRP A 117 14.42 -16.95 2.86
N GLU A 118 14.42 -16.22 1.74
CA GLU A 118 15.61 -15.50 1.27
C GLU A 118 15.60 -14.10 1.89
N GLY A 119 16.71 -13.75 2.54
CA GLY A 119 16.93 -12.45 3.22
C GLY A 119 17.71 -11.47 2.36
#